data_AF-A0A8T7ERU2-F1
#
_entry.id   AF-A0A8T7ERU2-F1
#
_cell.length_a   1.000
_cell.length_b   1.000
_cell.length_c   1.000
_cell.angle_alpha   90.00
_cell.angle_beta   90.00
_cell.angle_gamma   90.00
#
_symmetry.space_group_name_H-M   'P 1'
#
loop_
_entity.id
_entity.type
_entity.pdbx_description
1 polymer ?
#
loop_
_entity_poly.entity_id
_entity_poly.type
_entity_poly.pdbx_seq_one_letter_code
_entity_poly.pdbx_strand_id
1 'polypeptide(L)'
;MLARPPKACSARFRSRRRRSRSKVRKARARSSKHRGRRLEEASLHFSQGWAAMDVMAEAIRRTLDAGLELTGPNIRATLETFEDYETGGLLAPVSFSPEDHRANRALKIYQVENGIWVEASDLIDLRAME
;
A
#
# COMPACT_ATOMS: atom_id res chain seq x y z
N MET A 1 28.17 35.25 12.93
CA MET A 1 26.78 35.68 12.60
C MET A 1 26.32 34.91 11.37
N LEU A 2 25.56 33.83 11.54
CA LEU A 2 25.08 32.98 10.45
C LEU A 2 23.89 33.64 9.74
N ALA A 3 24.02 33.87 8.43
CA ALA A 3 22.97 34.44 7.60
C ALA A 3 21.78 33.47 7.47
N ARG A 4 20.57 33.96 7.77
CA ARG A 4 19.31 33.22 7.61
C ARG A 4 18.98 33.06 6.12
N PRO A 5 18.61 31.86 5.63
CA PRO A 5 18.20 31.68 4.24
C PRO A 5 16.86 32.38 3.94
N PRO A 6 16.62 32.81 2.68
CA PRO A 6 15.47 33.63 2.32
C PRO A 6 14.15 32.85 2.38
N LYS A 7 13.10 33.51 2.89
CA LYS A 7 11.75 32.97 3.18
C LYS A 7 10.97 32.42 1.97
N ALA A 8 11.52 32.47 0.75
CA ALA A 8 10.81 32.16 -0.49
C ALA A 8 10.64 30.66 -0.80
N CYS A 9 11.45 29.76 -0.21
CA CYS A 9 11.43 28.33 -0.55
C CYS A 9 10.25 27.55 0.10
N SER A 10 9.65 28.07 1.18
CA SER A 10 8.67 27.32 1.98
C SER A 10 7.25 27.26 1.38
N ALA A 11 6.84 28.25 0.58
CA ALA A 11 5.47 28.34 0.06
C ALA A 11 5.22 27.41 -1.14
N ARG A 12 6.21 27.27 -2.05
CA ARG A 12 6.13 26.36 -3.21
C ARG A 12 6.18 24.88 -2.81
N PHE A 13 6.86 24.56 -1.72
CA PHE A 13 6.93 23.19 -1.20
C PHE A 13 5.62 22.76 -0.51
N ARG A 14 4.98 23.67 0.25
CA ARG A 14 3.66 23.42 0.87
C ARG A 14 2.55 23.23 -0.16
N SER A 15 2.57 23.97 -1.28
CA SER A 15 1.57 23.83 -2.35
C SER A 15 1.73 22.54 -3.18
N ARG A 16 2.97 22.07 -3.40
CA ARG A 16 3.26 20.76 -4.02
C ARG A 16 2.84 19.58 -3.14
N ARG A 17 3.09 19.63 -1.81
CA ARG A 17 2.62 18.61 -0.86
C ARG A 17 1.08 18.53 -0.78
N ARG A 18 0.36 19.66 -0.85
CA ARG A 18 -1.12 19.65 -0.92
C ARG A 18 -1.66 19.05 -2.23
N ARG A 19 -1.02 19.32 -3.38
CA ARG A 19 -1.42 18.72 -4.68
C ARG A 19 -1.13 17.21 -4.75
N SER A 20 -0.01 16.74 -4.22
CA SER A 20 0.34 15.31 -4.15
C SER A 20 -0.68 14.52 -3.32
N ARG A 21 -1.04 15.01 -2.12
CA ARG A 21 -2.07 14.39 -1.25
C ARG A 21 -3.45 14.30 -1.92
N SER A 22 -3.79 15.26 -2.79
CA SER A 22 -5.06 15.25 -3.53
C SER A 22 -5.10 14.20 -4.66
N LYS A 23 -3.95 13.88 -5.28
CA LYS A 23 -3.85 12.87 -6.34
C LYS A 23 -3.90 11.44 -5.79
N VAL A 24 -3.32 11.19 -4.62
CA VAL A 24 -3.39 9.91 -3.90
C VAL A 24 -4.81 9.61 -3.42
N ARG A 25 -5.54 10.63 -2.90
CA ARG A 25 -6.98 10.51 -2.60
C ARG A 25 -7.83 10.27 -3.86
N LYS A 26 -7.44 10.82 -5.01
CA LYS A 26 -8.06 10.53 -6.31
C LYS A 26 -7.71 9.14 -6.87
N ALA A 27 -6.65 8.48 -6.39
CA ALA A 27 -6.35 7.10 -6.77
C ALA A 27 -7.27 6.11 -6.04
N ARG A 28 -7.55 6.35 -4.75
CA ARG A 28 -8.59 5.64 -3.97
C ARG A 28 -9.97 5.63 -4.64
N ALA A 29 -10.35 6.74 -5.27
CA ALA A 29 -11.64 6.87 -5.96
C ALA A 29 -11.65 6.33 -7.40
N ARG A 30 -10.50 5.96 -7.97
CA ARG A 30 -10.40 5.52 -9.38
C ARG A 30 -10.58 4.01 -9.57
N SER A 31 -10.24 3.20 -8.58
CA SER A 31 -10.45 1.74 -8.70
C SER A 31 -11.93 1.35 -8.64
N SER A 32 -12.75 2.13 -7.90
CA SER A 32 -14.19 1.93 -7.79
C SER A 32 -14.99 2.18 -9.09
N LYS A 33 -14.39 2.76 -10.15
CA LYS A 33 -15.14 3.22 -11.34
C LYS A 33 -14.96 2.38 -12.60
N HIS A 34 -14.10 1.37 -12.60
CA HIS A 34 -13.89 0.54 -13.80
C HIS A 34 -14.78 -0.72 -13.74
N ARG A 35 -15.95 -0.61 -14.40
CA ARG A 35 -16.93 -1.68 -14.75
C ARG A 35 -18.12 -1.96 -13.82
N GLY A 36 -18.54 -1.03 -12.97
CA GLY A 36 -19.86 -1.14 -12.31
C GLY A 36 -20.06 -2.36 -11.41
N ARG A 37 -19.02 -3.16 -11.18
CA ARG A 37 -18.97 -4.23 -10.19
C ARG A 37 -18.42 -3.63 -8.90
N ARG A 38 -19.09 -3.87 -7.78
CA ARG A 38 -18.52 -3.56 -6.47
C ARG A 38 -17.24 -4.38 -6.31
N LEU A 39 -16.21 -3.89 -5.61
CA LEU A 39 -14.99 -4.69 -5.35
C LEU A 39 -15.31 -6.03 -4.66
N GLU A 40 -16.47 -6.09 -4.01
CA GLU A 40 -17.05 -7.25 -3.35
C GLU A 40 -17.56 -8.32 -4.34
N GLU A 41 -17.73 -7.98 -5.62
CA GLU A 41 -17.98 -8.92 -6.72
C GLU A 41 -16.70 -9.29 -7.48
N ALA A 42 -15.56 -8.70 -7.12
CA ALA A 42 -14.28 -9.04 -7.72
C ALA A 42 -13.80 -10.39 -7.16
N SER A 43 -13.31 -11.27 -8.04
CA SER A 43 -12.79 -12.56 -7.61
C SER A 43 -11.57 -12.38 -6.68
N LEU A 44 -11.33 -13.37 -5.82
CA LEU A 44 -10.15 -13.43 -4.95
C LEU A 44 -8.85 -13.10 -5.71
N HIS A 45 -8.68 -13.69 -6.90
CA HIS A 45 -7.50 -13.48 -7.74
C HIS A 45 -7.35 -12.04 -8.24
N PHE A 46 -8.46 -11.37 -8.54
CA PHE A 46 -8.42 -9.96 -8.92
C PHE A 46 -7.94 -9.10 -7.74
N SER A 47 -8.51 -9.33 -6.55
CA SER A 47 -8.15 -8.58 -5.35
C SER A 47 -6.69 -8.81 -4.95
N GLN A 48 -6.18 -10.05 -5.09
CA GLN A 48 -4.76 -10.38 -4.89
C GLN A 48 -3.84 -9.61 -5.85
N GLY A 49 -4.14 -9.64 -7.16
CA GLY A 49 -3.35 -8.92 -8.16
C GLY A 49 -3.38 -7.40 -7.95
N TRP A 50 -4.54 -6.87 -7.57
CA TRP A 50 -4.69 -5.45 -7.24
C TRP A 50 -3.80 -5.04 -6.05
N ALA A 51 -3.86 -5.80 -4.95
CA ALA A 51 -3.08 -5.50 -3.76
C ALA A 51 -1.57 -5.54 -4.03
N ALA A 52 -1.10 -6.52 -4.79
CA ALA A 52 0.32 -6.60 -5.19
C ALA A 52 0.78 -5.36 -5.97
N MET A 53 -0.04 -4.88 -6.91
CA MET A 53 0.29 -3.69 -7.69
C MET A 53 0.15 -2.39 -6.90
N ASP A 54 -0.74 -2.32 -5.90
CA ASP A 54 -0.84 -1.17 -4.99
C ASP A 54 0.44 -0.99 -4.17
N VAL A 55 0.94 -2.08 -3.57
CA VAL A 55 2.21 -2.08 -2.82
C VAL A 55 3.37 -1.68 -3.73
N MET A 56 3.45 -2.23 -4.95
CA MET A 56 4.51 -1.90 -5.90
C MET A 56 4.46 -0.44 -6.36
N ALA A 57 3.27 0.08 -6.66
CA ALA A 57 3.09 1.48 -7.05
C ALA A 57 3.49 2.44 -5.92
N GLU A 58 3.17 2.08 -4.67
CA GLU A 58 3.59 2.85 -3.50
C GLU A 58 5.13 2.82 -3.33
N ALA A 59 5.77 1.68 -3.55
CA ALA A 59 7.23 1.58 -3.45
C ALA A 59 7.93 2.44 -4.50
N ILE A 60 7.46 2.39 -5.75
CA ILE A 60 7.93 3.26 -6.84
C ILE A 60 7.76 4.73 -6.46
N ARG A 61 6.59 5.10 -5.91
CA ARG A 61 6.32 6.47 -5.48
C ARG A 61 7.29 6.92 -4.39
N ARG A 62 7.51 6.10 -3.35
CA ARG A 62 8.44 6.42 -2.25
C ARG A 62 9.89 6.50 -2.74
N THR A 63 10.29 5.64 -3.67
CA THR A 63 11.63 5.66 -4.29
C THR A 63 11.88 7.01 -4.98
N LEU A 64 10.91 7.46 -5.79
CA LEU A 64 11.00 8.75 -6.48
C LEU A 64 10.92 9.94 -5.52
N ASP A 65 10.07 9.86 -4.48
CA ASP A 65 9.95 10.92 -3.47
C ASP A 65 11.24 11.06 -2.63
N ALA A 66 12.02 9.98 -2.49
CA ALA A 66 13.35 9.98 -1.88
C ALA A 66 14.45 10.54 -2.81
N GLY A 67 14.14 10.83 -4.08
CA GLY A 67 15.09 11.34 -5.06
C GLY A 67 16.05 10.28 -5.61
N LEU A 68 15.73 9.00 -5.42
CA LEU A 68 16.52 7.89 -5.94
C LEU A 68 16.19 7.64 -7.42
N GLU A 69 17.17 7.10 -8.15
CA GLU A 69 16.95 6.60 -9.50
C GLU A 69 16.00 5.40 -9.47
N LEU A 70 15.09 5.30 -10.44
CA LEU A 70 14.10 4.23 -10.51
C LEU A 70 14.74 2.94 -11.04
N THR A 71 15.43 2.22 -10.17
CA THR A 71 16.08 0.93 -10.46
C THR A 71 15.51 -0.18 -9.57
N GLY A 72 15.63 -1.43 -10.01
CA GLY A 72 15.19 -2.60 -9.21
C GLY A 72 15.78 -2.63 -7.78
N PRO A 73 17.10 -2.44 -7.59
CA PRO A 73 17.70 -2.39 -6.26
C PRO A 73 17.14 -1.26 -5.37
N ASN A 74 16.91 -0.06 -5.91
CA ASN A 74 16.36 1.06 -5.14
C ASN A 74 14.90 0.83 -4.75
N ILE A 75 14.11 0.21 -5.63
CA ILE A 75 12.72 -0.18 -5.34
C ILE A 75 12.71 -1.28 -4.25
N ARG A 76 13.59 -2.28 -4.35
CA ARG A 76 13.75 -3.33 -3.32
C ARG A 76 14.11 -2.72 -1.97
N ALA A 77 15.14 -1.87 -1.92
CA ALA A 77 15.54 -1.19 -0.69
C ALA A 77 14.40 -0.34 -0.12
N THR A 78 13.58 0.29 -0.97
CA THR A 78 12.40 1.05 -0.54
C THR A 78 11.30 0.13 0.00
N LEU A 79 11.04 -1.01 -0.64
CA LEU A 79 10.08 -2.02 -0.16
C LEU A 79 10.47 -2.51 1.23
N GLU A 80 11.75 -2.76 1.48
CA GLU A 80 12.29 -3.20 2.78
C GLU A 80 12.17 -2.14 3.90
N THR A 81 11.67 -0.93 3.60
CA THR A 81 11.29 0.08 4.61
C THR A 81 9.79 0.08 4.93
N PHE A 82 9.01 -0.83 4.33
CA PHE A 82 7.58 -0.90 4.58
C PHE A 82 7.34 -1.57 5.92
N GLU A 83 6.64 -0.84 6.77
CA GLU A 83 6.17 -1.30 8.07
C GLU A 83 4.68 -0.98 8.15
N ASP A 84 3.88 -2.03 8.38
CA ASP A 84 2.42 -2.00 8.54
C ASP A 84 1.70 -1.18 7.46
N TYR A 85 2.09 -1.40 6.20
CA TYR A 85 1.45 -0.74 5.07
C TYR A 85 0.04 -1.27 4.82
N GLU A 86 -0.94 -0.38 4.88
CA GLU A 86 -2.35 -0.67 4.66
C GLU A 86 -2.73 -0.64 3.17
N THR A 87 -3.12 -1.79 2.64
CA THR A 87 -3.64 -1.94 1.26
C THR A 87 -5.12 -1.53 1.12
N GLY A 88 -5.64 -0.79 2.10
CA GLY A 88 -7.05 -0.38 2.16
C GLY A 88 -7.99 -1.49 2.63
N GLY A 89 -7.49 -2.44 3.42
CA GLY A 89 -8.28 -3.55 3.98
C GLY A 89 -8.43 -4.76 3.07
N LEU A 90 -7.69 -4.82 1.96
CA LEU A 90 -7.69 -5.98 1.06
C LEU A 90 -6.83 -7.13 1.60
N LEU A 91 -5.70 -6.80 2.21
CA LEU A 91 -4.79 -7.71 2.90
C LEU A 91 -4.57 -7.23 4.32
N ALA A 92 -4.11 -8.13 5.18
CA ALA A 92 -3.51 -7.76 6.45
C ALA A 92 -2.30 -6.82 6.24
N PRO A 93 -1.92 -6.01 7.24
CA PRO A 93 -0.84 -5.02 7.12
C PRO A 93 0.43 -5.65 6.55
N VAL A 94 1.00 -4.96 5.56
CA VAL A 94 2.14 -5.45 4.78
C VAL A 94 3.44 -4.85 5.30
N SER A 95 4.37 -5.71 5.68
CA SER A 95 5.72 -5.34 6.13
C SER A 95 6.76 -6.17 5.39
N PHE A 96 7.87 -5.54 5.02
CA PHE A 96 9.03 -6.23 4.44
C PHE A 96 10.27 -5.78 5.18
N SER A 97 11.20 -6.71 5.41
CA SER A 97 12.54 -6.42 5.91
C SER A 97 13.59 -7.08 5.01
N PRO A 98 14.89 -6.78 5.16
CA PRO A 98 15.93 -7.51 4.42
C PRO A 98 15.93 -9.03 4.65
N GLU A 99 15.40 -9.48 5.78
CA GLU A 99 15.34 -10.88 6.22
C GLU A 99 14.00 -11.55 5.94
N ASP A 100 12.90 -10.80 5.84
CA ASP A 100 11.56 -11.35 5.57
C ASP A 100 10.83 -10.62 4.43
N HIS A 101 10.64 -11.33 3.31
CA HIS A 101 9.99 -10.84 2.09
C HIS A 101 8.54 -11.33 1.90
N ARG A 102 7.93 -11.95 2.91
CA ARG A 102 6.60 -12.59 2.78
C ARG A 102 5.41 -11.63 2.85
N ALA A 103 5.63 -10.32 3.06
CA ALA A 103 4.62 -9.28 3.25
C ALA A 103 3.81 -9.39 4.54
N ASN A 104 3.16 -10.53 4.80
CA ASN A 104 2.47 -10.81 6.05
C ASN A 104 2.45 -12.32 6.32
N ARG A 105 2.11 -12.70 7.56
CA ARG A 105 1.90 -14.11 7.98
C ARG A 105 0.49 -14.28 8.56
N ALA A 106 -0.46 -13.53 8.01
CA ALA A 106 -1.83 -13.49 8.52
C ALA A 106 -2.82 -14.01 7.48
N LEU A 107 -3.80 -14.78 7.92
CA LEU A 107 -4.84 -15.34 7.06
C LEU A 107 -6.19 -15.42 7.77
N LYS A 108 -7.24 -15.58 6.97
CA LYS A 108 -8.58 -15.94 7.44
C LYS A 108 -9.01 -17.25 6.80
N ILE A 109 -9.74 -18.07 7.55
CA ILE A 109 -10.36 -19.29 7.06
C ILE A 109 -11.80 -18.97 6.67
N TYR A 110 -12.21 -19.46 5.51
CA TYR A 110 -13.57 -19.33 5.00
C TYR A 110 -14.22 -20.70 4.84
N GLN A 111 -15.50 -20.78 5.15
CA GLN A 111 -16.34 -21.95 4.94
C GLN A 111 -17.38 -21.65 3.85
N VAL A 112 -17.69 -22.64 3.02
CA VAL A 112 -18.76 -22.51 2.03
C VAL A 112 -20.07 -22.95 2.65
N GLU A 113 -21.03 -22.03 2.74
CA GLU A 113 -22.39 -22.28 3.21
C GLU A 113 -23.37 -21.87 2.11
N ASN A 114 -24.21 -22.82 1.65
CA ASN A 114 -25.19 -22.57 0.59
C ASN A 114 -24.60 -21.93 -0.70
N GLY A 115 -23.35 -22.29 -1.02
CA GLY A 115 -22.63 -21.75 -2.18
C GLY A 115 -22.03 -20.35 -1.97
N ILE A 116 -22.05 -19.81 -0.75
CA ILE A 116 -21.49 -18.51 -0.38
C ILE A 116 -20.29 -18.75 0.55
N TRP A 117 -19.20 -18.01 0.33
CA TRP A 117 -18.07 -18.00 1.25
C TRP A 117 -18.41 -17.17 2.49
N VAL A 118 -18.37 -17.79 3.67
CA VAL A 118 -18.61 -17.17 4.98
C VAL A 118 -17.31 -17.21 5.78
N GLU A 119 -16.99 -16.12 6.48
CA GLU A 119 -15.82 -16.07 7.37
C GLU A 119 -16.01 -17.08 8.52
N ALA A 120 -15.10 -18.04 8.63
CA ALA A 120 -15.12 -19.10 9.64
C ALA A 120 -14.10 -18.87 10.76
N SER A 121 -13.22 -17.87 10.61
CA SER A 121 -12.26 -17.47 11.63
C SER A 121 -12.07 -15.96 11.67
N ASP A 122 -11.62 -15.47 12.82
CA ASP A 122 -10.96 -14.18 12.92
C ASP A 122 -9.65 -14.15 12.11
N LEU A 123 -9.00 -12.99 12.06
CA LEU A 123 -7.66 -12.87 11.48
C LEU A 123 -6.65 -13.63 12.34
N ILE A 124 -6.10 -14.70 11.78
CA ILE A 124 -5.04 -15.50 12.40
C ILE A 124 -3.71 -14.90 11.95
N ASP A 125 -3.04 -14.12 12.79
CA ASP A 125 -1.69 -13.60 12.53
C ASP A 125 -0.64 -14.40 13.29
N LEU A 126 0.20 -15.14 12.56
CA LEU A 126 1.27 -15.95 13.15
C LEU A 126 2.35 -15.11 13.86
N ARG A 127 2.49 -13.82 13.53
CA ARG A 127 3.46 -12.92 14.20
C ARG A 127 2.96 -12.45 15.56
N ALA A 128 1.65 -12.46 15.78
CA ALA A 128 1.06 -12.09 17.07
C ALA A 128 1.02 -13.26 18.06
N MET A 129 1.43 -14.46 17.62
CA MET A 129 1.39 -15.70 18.40
C MET A 129 2.78 -16.16 18.87
N GLU A 130 3.84 -15.48 18.45
CA GLU A 130 5.24 -15.68 18.86
C GLU A 130 5.61 -14.68 19.96
#